data_AF-A0AAD3CJS7-F1
#
_entry.id   AF-A0AAD3CJS7-F1
#
_cell.length_a   1.000
_cell.length_b   1.000
_cell.length_c   1.000
_cell.angle_alpha   90.00
_cell.angle_beta   90.00
_cell.angle_gamma   90.00
#
_symmetry.space_group_name_H-M   'P 1'
#
loop_
_entity.id
_entity.type
_entity.pdbx_description
1 polymer ?
#
loop_
_entity_poly.entity_id
_entity_poly.type
_entity_poly.pdbx_seq_one_letter_code
_entity_poly.pdbx_strand_id
1 'polypeptide(L)'
;MKNKTTPGDAMIYEPLLDMESSVMFFLCEPAITTLSFYQKASIDISLELFKKRLHLICESNPWVCGRLIKDKAIEKGRISLAVPTSIKDEDIDAIFGVSNEKNLSSLSLESDFGDLCTIIGKSQAVVPIGYNLIGKDKRVSKFTLVENTAKDEIMLIASICHAVSDGFTYYKILSMLTEGNDISPLSFRRKHEFSEKMEEAIGAEEFKLSTSTGMLLSMLPTMICKSPAYCHARFVDSDQVKRIKEEAMRRTSPSTSFACSTNDILVSTFVQSIPANLVFMAINLRERISIATNTDAGNYETAILYDKKSTKTPESVRASLQGGLPYKRFNGDPLPKRLKLLRSKYGIITNWAFPEFQADLTLRTKSNEEVPMTLHLPMMSPSNVFFPFAIIFKANKDQLAILYMGSKKDLDMKKLESNGAPLGASVNEKMFSC
;
A
#
# COMPACT_ATOMS: atom_id res chain seq x y z
N MET A 1 2.14 23.94 -27.79
CA MET A 1 1.22 24.88 -27.09
C MET A 1 1.95 25.41 -25.87
N LYS A 2 2.14 26.74 -25.79
CA LYS A 2 2.77 27.39 -24.64
C LYS A 2 1.78 27.35 -23.48
N ASN A 3 2.03 26.52 -22.46
CA ASN A 3 1.37 26.67 -21.16
C ASN A 3 1.89 27.99 -20.58
N LYS A 4 1.16 29.08 -20.81
CA LYS A 4 1.24 30.26 -19.95
C LYS A 4 0.72 29.80 -18.60
N THR A 5 1.63 29.36 -17.72
CA THR A 5 1.37 29.41 -16.29
C THR A 5 0.97 30.85 -16.00
N THR A 6 -0.24 31.02 -15.50
CA THR A 6 -0.69 32.29 -14.95
C THR A 6 0.38 32.76 -13.96
N PRO A 7 0.94 33.97 -14.11
CA PRO A 7 1.85 34.52 -13.11
C PRO A 7 1.03 34.71 -11.84
N GLY A 8 1.28 33.91 -10.80
CA GLY A 8 0.49 33.99 -9.58
C GLY A 8 1.01 33.15 -8.42
N ASP A 9 1.25 31.86 -8.62
CA ASP A 9 1.48 30.96 -7.48
C ASP A 9 2.92 30.45 -7.46
N ALA A 10 3.66 30.85 -6.44
CA ALA A 10 4.99 30.31 -6.18
C ALA A 10 4.88 28.80 -5.91
N MET A 11 5.78 28.04 -6.52
CA MET A 11 5.83 26.59 -6.42
C MET A 11 7.24 26.18 -6.01
N ILE A 12 7.35 25.18 -5.16
CA ILE A 12 8.59 24.48 -4.87
C ILE A 12 8.66 23.27 -5.79
N TYR A 13 9.78 23.09 -6.48
CA TYR A 13 10.02 21.92 -7.31
C TYR A 13 10.96 20.98 -6.58
N GLU A 14 10.51 19.74 -6.39
CA GLU A 14 11.30 18.69 -5.76
C GLU A 14 11.52 17.54 -6.76
N PRO A 15 12.75 17.30 -7.22
CA PRO A 15 13.03 16.15 -8.07
C PRO A 15 12.64 14.85 -7.37
N LEU A 16 11.95 13.95 -8.08
CA LEU A 16 11.63 12.63 -7.54
C LEU A 16 12.89 11.76 -7.42
N LEU A 17 12.83 10.73 -6.56
CA LEU A 17 13.85 9.69 -6.56
C LEU A 17 13.91 8.97 -7.91
N ASP A 18 15.04 8.34 -8.22
CA ASP A 18 15.19 7.65 -9.51
C ASP A 18 14.21 6.48 -9.65
N MET A 19 13.90 5.78 -8.56
CA MET A 19 12.86 4.74 -8.56
C MET A 19 11.45 5.33 -8.71
N GLU A 20 11.17 6.48 -8.08
CA GLU A 20 9.88 7.19 -8.18
C GLU A 20 9.59 7.68 -9.59
N SER A 21 10.64 8.04 -10.34
CA SER A 21 10.57 8.52 -11.72
C SER A 21 10.78 7.44 -12.77
N SER A 22 10.92 6.18 -12.36
CA SER A 22 11.14 5.05 -13.26
C SER A 22 9.83 4.39 -13.69
N VAL A 23 9.65 4.22 -14.99
CA VAL A 23 8.53 3.47 -15.59
C VAL A 23 8.52 1.98 -15.24
N MET A 24 9.64 1.46 -14.72
CA MET A 24 9.79 0.06 -14.30
C MET A 24 9.41 -0.15 -12.83
N PHE A 25 9.22 0.92 -12.07
CA PHE A 25 8.88 0.91 -10.65
C PHE A 25 7.67 1.84 -10.44
N PHE A 26 7.73 2.75 -9.46
CA PHE A 26 6.58 3.47 -8.94
C PHE A 26 5.88 4.43 -9.93
N LEU A 27 6.54 4.87 -11.02
CA LEU A 27 5.91 5.82 -11.94
C LEU A 27 4.72 5.21 -12.70
N CYS A 28 4.77 3.91 -12.97
CA CYS A 28 3.71 3.17 -13.66
C CYS A 28 2.88 2.29 -12.72
N GLU A 29 3.20 2.28 -11.42
CA GLU A 29 2.40 1.56 -10.44
C GLU A 29 1.06 2.27 -10.18
N PRO A 30 -0.04 1.52 -10.00
CA PRO A 30 -1.32 2.08 -9.57
C PRO A 30 -1.17 2.92 -8.30
N ALA A 31 -1.96 3.99 -8.19
CA ALA A 31 -2.06 4.76 -6.96
C ALA A 31 -2.44 3.86 -5.77
N ILE A 32 -1.81 4.09 -4.63
CA ILE A 32 -2.18 3.45 -3.37
C ILE A 32 -3.59 3.93 -3.03
N THR A 33 -4.55 2.99 -3.00
CA THR A 33 -5.96 3.31 -2.85
C THR A 33 -6.60 2.40 -1.81
N THR A 34 -7.44 2.97 -0.96
CA THR A 34 -8.25 2.22 0.01
C THR A 34 -9.70 2.66 -0.02
N LEU A 35 -10.57 1.77 0.44
CA LEU A 35 -12.00 1.97 0.58
C LEU A 35 -12.36 1.86 2.06
N SER A 36 -13.07 2.84 2.59
CA SER A 36 -13.52 2.85 3.99
C SER A 36 -15.03 3.02 4.03
N PHE A 37 -15.75 2.04 4.59
CA PHE A 37 -17.21 1.98 4.59
C PHE A 37 -17.80 2.38 5.95
N TYR A 38 -18.92 3.08 5.92
CA TYR A 38 -19.63 3.63 7.07
C TYR A 38 -21.12 3.46 6.91
N GLN A 39 -21.84 3.15 7.98
CA GLN A 39 -23.30 3.02 7.96
C GLN A 39 -23.97 4.16 8.71
N LYS A 40 -25.08 4.68 8.17
CA LYS A 40 -25.93 5.71 8.81
C LYS A 40 -25.21 7.03 9.10
N ALA A 41 -24.16 7.34 8.33
CA ALA A 41 -23.46 8.62 8.40
C ALA A 41 -24.17 9.68 7.54
N SER A 42 -24.00 10.95 7.89
CA SER A 42 -24.45 12.09 7.10
C SER A 42 -23.33 12.56 6.19
N ILE A 43 -23.57 12.53 4.88
CA ILE A 43 -22.56 12.95 3.91
C ILE A 43 -22.24 14.45 4.04
N ASP A 44 -23.24 15.30 4.25
CA ASP A 44 -23.05 16.75 4.34
C ASP A 44 -22.17 17.16 5.54
N ILE A 45 -22.44 16.62 6.73
CA ILE A 45 -21.65 16.93 7.93
C ILE A 45 -20.24 16.35 7.81
N SER A 46 -20.14 15.14 7.26
CA SER A 46 -18.84 14.48 7.04
C SER A 46 -17.98 15.22 6.00
N LEU A 47 -18.60 15.78 4.96
CA LEU A 47 -17.96 16.59 3.94
C LEU A 47 -17.36 17.85 4.55
N GLU A 48 -18.13 18.61 5.33
CA GLU A 48 -17.65 19.82 6.02
C GLU A 48 -16.48 19.50 6.96
N LEU A 49 -16.62 18.45 7.78
CA LEU A 49 -15.59 18.02 8.72
C LEU A 49 -14.28 17.68 7.99
N PHE A 50 -14.34 16.82 6.97
CA PHE A 50 -13.17 16.41 6.21
C PHE A 50 -12.58 17.52 5.37
N LYS A 51 -13.39 18.43 4.83
CA LYS A 51 -12.87 19.58 4.08
C LYS A 51 -12.01 20.46 4.98
N LYS A 52 -12.53 20.81 6.18
CA LYS A 52 -11.79 21.56 7.19
C LYS A 52 -10.52 20.83 7.63
N ARG A 53 -10.62 19.52 7.87
CA ARG A 53 -9.48 18.71 8.31
C ARG A 53 -8.41 18.60 7.22
N LEU A 54 -8.80 18.34 5.98
CA LEU A 54 -7.91 18.28 4.82
C LEU A 54 -7.21 19.61 4.56
N HIS A 55 -7.88 20.73 4.79
CA HIS A 55 -7.24 22.04 4.71
C HIS A 55 -6.02 22.12 5.63
N LEU A 56 -6.20 21.79 6.92
CA LEU A 56 -5.12 21.78 7.91
C LEU A 56 -4.01 20.78 7.55
N ILE A 57 -4.39 19.60 7.02
CA ILE A 57 -3.42 18.60 6.55
C ILE A 57 -2.58 19.16 5.42
N CYS A 58 -3.21 19.79 4.42
CA CYS A 58 -2.52 20.33 3.26
C CYS A 58 -1.67 21.54 3.63
N GLU A 59 -2.07 22.37 4.60
CA GLU A 59 -1.21 23.46 5.10
C GLU A 59 0.09 22.92 5.70
N SER A 60 0.01 21.80 6.44
CA SER A 60 1.18 21.13 7.03
C SER A 60 1.95 20.26 6.01
N ASN A 61 1.26 19.76 4.99
CA ASN A 61 1.76 18.83 3.98
C ASN A 61 1.35 19.28 2.58
N PRO A 62 1.87 20.43 2.09
CA PRO A 62 1.38 21.02 0.83
C PRO A 62 1.65 20.15 -0.40
N TRP A 63 2.58 19.21 -0.28
CA TRP A 63 2.91 18.23 -1.31
C TRP A 63 1.74 17.30 -1.67
N VAL A 64 0.76 17.13 -0.78
CA VAL A 64 -0.49 16.38 -1.05
C VAL A 64 -1.25 17.02 -2.21
N CYS A 65 -1.29 18.35 -2.27
CA CYS A 65 -1.83 19.13 -3.39
C CYS A 65 -0.86 19.28 -4.57
N GLY A 66 0.23 18.51 -4.58
CA GLY A 66 1.27 18.61 -5.60
C GLY A 66 0.85 18.09 -6.97
N ARG A 67 1.66 18.39 -7.98
CA ARG A 67 1.50 17.91 -9.36
C ARG A 67 2.82 17.36 -9.90
N LEU A 68 2.76 16.32 -10.72
CA LEU A 68 3.95 15.82 -11.42
C LEU A 68 4.24 16.66 -12.65
N ILE A 69 5.48 17.13 -12.79
CA ILE A 69 5.94 17.91 -13.93
C ILE A 69 7.23 17.34 -14.52
N LYS A 70 7.49 17.67 -15.78
CA LYS A 70 8.77 17.41 -16.45
C LYS A 70 9.05 18.57 -17.40
N ASP A 71 9.91 19.48 -16.99
CA ASP A 71 10.27 20.68 -17.76
C ASP A 71 11.80 20.77 -17.86
N LYS A 72 12.35 21.01 -19.06
CA LYS A 72 13.80 21.15 -19.24
C LYS A 72 14.38 22.35 -18.49
N ALA A 73 13.57 23.38 -18.24
CA ALA A 73 13.98 24.57 -17.50
C ALA A 73 14.04 24.34 -15.97
N ILE A 74 13.36 23.32 -15.46
CA ILE A 74 13.27 22.99 -14.04
C ILE A 74 14.03 21.68 -13.80
N GLU A 75 15.01 21.67 -12.90
CA GLU A 75 15.71 20.44 -12.51
C GLU A 75 16.27 19.64 -13.70
N LYS A 76 16.69 20.34 -14.76
CA LYS A 76 17.27 19.79 -16.00
C LYS A 76 16.38 18.74 -16.69
N GLY A 77 15.06 18.82 -16.54
CA GLY A 77 14.12 17.88 -17.16
C GLY A 77 13.90 16.59 -16.38
N ARG A 78 14.34 16.50 -15.12
CA ARG A 78 13.93 15.44 -14.20
C ARG A 78 12.43 15.56 -13.90
N ILE A 79 11.78 14.42 -13.67
CA ILE A 79 10.41 14.43 -13.17
C ILE A 79 10.46 14.96 -11.74
N SER A 80 9.65 15.99 -11.48
CA SER A 80 9.64 16.69 -10.19
C SER A 80 8.20 16.82 -9.69
N LEU A 81 8.05 16.86 -8.37
CA LEU A 81 6.83 17.26 -7.70
C LEU A 81 6.81 18.78 -7.58
N ALA A 82 5.84 19.42 -8.25
CA ALA A 82 5.53 20.83 -8.07
C ALA A 82 4.58 20.97 -6.89
N VAL A 83 5.06 21.60 -5.80
CA VAL A 83 4.37 21.77 -4.54
C VAL A 83 3.94 23.23 -4.37
N PRO A 84 2.66 23.53 -4.10
CA PRO A 84 2.23 24.91 -3.83
C PRO A 84 2.89 25.45 -2.56
N THR A 85 3.34 26.71 -2.57
CA THR A 85 3.89 27.35 -1.36
C THR A 85 2.82 27.78 -0.36
N SER A 86 1.57 27.86 -0.80
CA SER A 86 0.40 28.22 0.00
C SER A 86 -0.81 27.45 -0.49
N ILE A 87 -1.61 26.93 0.43
CA ILE A 87 -2.84 26.21 0.10
C ILE A 87 -4.00 27.17 -0.06
N LYS A 88 -4.82 26.91 -1.08
CA LYS A 88 -6.07 27.63 -1.34
C LYS A 88 -7.25 26.67 -1.34
N ASP A 89 -8.46 27.21 -1.25
CA ASP A 89 -9.69 26.41 -1.32
C ASP A 89 -9.77 25.61 -2.63
N GLU A 90 -9.30 26.16 -3.75
CA GLU A 90 -9.31 25.45 -5.03
C GLU A 90 -8.37 24.24 -5.05
N ASP A 91 -7.30 24.25 -4.24
CA ASP A 91 -6.43 23.08 -4.10
C ASP A 91 -7.13 21.97 -3.31
N ILE A 92 -7.89 22.33 -2.27
CA ILE A 92 -8.69 21.39 -1.49
C ILE A 92 -9.82 20.80 -2.34
N ASP A 93 -10.56 21.64 -3.07
CA ASP A 93 -11.65 21.20 -3.94
C ASP A 93 -11.16 20.33 -5.11
N ALA A 94 -9.92 20.53 -5.56
CA ALA A 94 -9.31 19.65 -6.56
C ALA A 94 -9.07 18.23 -6.03
N ILE A 95 -8.68 18.09 -4.76
CA ILE A 95 -8.37 16.78 -4.15
C ILE A 95 -9.53 16.15 -3.38
N PHE A 96 -10.58 16.90 -3.02
CA PHE A 96 -11.67 16.41 -2.18
C PHE A 96 -13.04 16.76 -2.71
N GLY A 97 -14.00 15.83 -2.58
CA GLY A 97 -15.39 16.09 -2.92
C GLY A 97 -16.30 14.87 -2.80
N VAL A 98 -17.54 15.06 -3.21
CA VAL A 98 -18.56 13.99 -3.31
C VAL A 98 -18.65 13.53 -4.76
N SER A 99 -18.71 12.22 -4.98
CA SER A 99 -19.02 11.68 -6.31
C SER A 99 -20.52 11.49 -6.50
N ASN A 100 -21.01 11.98 -7.63
CA ASN A 100 -22.37 11.74 -8.12
C ASN A 100 -22.41 10.70 -9.25
N GLU A 101 -21.31 9.95 -9.45
CA GLU A 101 -21.26 8.88 -10.46
C GLU A 101 -22.20 7.74 -10.06
N LYS A 102 -23.27 7.52 -10.84
CA LYS A 102 -24.30 6.50 -10.55
C LYS A 102 -23.72 5.11 -10.29
N ASN A 103 -22.68 4.71 -11.02
CA ASN A 103 -22.04 3.41 -10.84
C ASN A 103 -21.33 3.30 -9.49
N LEU A 104 -20.75 4.40 -8.98
CA LEU A 104 -20.15 4.42 -7.65
C LEU A 104 -21.21 4.36 -6.55
N SER A 105 -22.30 5.13 -6.68
CA SER A 105 -23.41 5.13 -5.72
C SER A 105 -24.14 3.79 -5.61
N SER A 106 -23.98 2.89 -6.58
CA SER A 106 -24.52 1.53 -6.50
C SER A 106 -23.64 0.54 -5.73
N LEU A 107 -22.39 0.89 -5.44
CA LEU A 107 -21.45 0.03 -4.72
C LEU A 107 -21.81 -0.01 -3.23
N SER A 108 -21.56 -1.15 -2.60
CA SER A 108 -21.78 -1.31 -1.16
C SER A 108 -20.84 -2.36 -0.55
N LEU A 109 -20.92 -2.58 0.76
CA LEU A 109 -20.34 -3.73 1.44
C LEU A 109 -20.76 -5.09 0.86
N GLU A 110 -21.84 -5.19 0.08
CA GLU A 110 -22.29 -6.43 -0.55
C GLU A 110 -21.79 -6.61 -1.98
N SER A 111 -21.10 -5.62 -2.54
CA SER A 111 -20.54 -5.69 -3.90
C SER A 111 -19.34 -6.65 -3.97
N ASP A 112 -19.21 -7.37 -5.08
CA ASP A 112 -18.04 -8.20 -5.36
C ASP A 112 -16.75 -7.35 -5.39
N PHE A 113 -15.66 -7.87 -4.83
CA PHE A 113 -14.39 -7.14 -4.74
C PHE A 113 -13.80 -6.78 -6.11
N GLY A 114 -13.92 -7.67 -7.10
CA GLY A 114 -13.48 -7.43 -8.46
C GLY A 114 -14.29 -6.32 -9.13
N ASP A 115 -15.60 -6.29 -8.91
CA ASP A 115 -16.48 -5.23 -9.40
C ASP A 115 -16.17 -3.89 -8.73
N LEU A 116 -15.97 -3.87 -7.39
CA LEU A 116 -15.51 -2.69 -6.65
C LEU A 116 -14.24 -2.12 -7.29
N CYS A 117 -13.21 -2.94 -7.44
CA CYS A 117 -11.94 -2.49 -8.02
C CYS A 117 -12.09 -2.02 -9.47
N THR A 118 -12.93 -2.68 -10.26
CA THR A 118 -13.11 -2.36 -11.68
C THR A 118 -13.88 -1.07 -11.88
N ILE A 119 -14.97 -0.86 -11.14
CA ILE A 119 -15.81 0.33 -11.24
C ILE A 119 -15.04 1.54 -10.68
N ILE A 120 -14.45 1.39 -9.49
CA ILE A 120 -13.70 2.48 -8.84
C ILE A 120 -12.45 2.84 -9.65
N GLY A 121 -11.70 1.85 -10.13
CA GLY A 121 -10.50 2.09 -10.95
C GLY A 121 -10.74 2.78 -12.30
N LYS A 122 -12.00 2.85 -12.77
CA LYS A 122 -12.41 3.57 -13.98
C LYS A 122 -13.03 4.95 -13.69
N SER A 123 -13.31 5.26 -12.43
CA SER A 123 -13.96 6.51 -12.02
C SER A 123 -12.96 7.67 -11.90
N GLN A 124 -13.46 8.88 -11.60
CA GLN A 124 -12.60 10.03 -11.25
C GLN A 124 -12.21 10.06 -9.76
N ALA A 125 -12.64 9.08 -8.96
CA ALA A 125 -12.33 9.00 -7.53
C ALA A 125 -10.90 8.50 -7.24
N VAL A 126 -10.20 7.99 -8.24
CA VAL A 126 -8.86 7.39 -8.12
C VAL A 126 -7.85 8.21 -8.90
N VAL A 127 -6.66 8.39 -8.32
CA VAL A 127 -5.55 9.06 -8.99
C VAL A 127 -4.96 8.13 -10.06
N PRO A 128 -4.75 8.59 -11.31
CA PRO A 128 -4.03 7.83 -12.32
C PRO A 128 -2.60 7.44 -11.91
N ILE A 129 -2.01 6.46 -12.60
CA ILE A 129 -0.57 6.18 -12.48
C ILE A 129 0.26 7.45 -12.73
N GLY A 130 1.43 7.56 -12.08
CA GLY A 130 2.26 8.77 -12.10
C GLY A 130 2.61 9.24 -13.51
N TYR A 131 2.92 8.32 -14.42
CA TYR A 131 3.20 8.64 -15.83
C TYR A 131 2.08 9.47 -16.49
N ASN A 132 0.82 9.15 -16.18
CA ASN A 132 -0.36 9.82 -16.74
C ASN A 132 -0.65 11.18 -16.08
N LEU A 133 0.03 11.53 -14.99
CA LEU A 133 -0.09 12.82 -14.31
C LEU A 133 0.92 13.85 -14.83
N ILE A 134 2.03 13.42 -15.46
CA ILE A 134 3.14 14.31 -15.84
C ILE A 134 2.65 15.43 -16.76
N GLY A 135 2.84 16.68 -16.32
CA GLY A 135 2.50 17.88 -17.07
C GLY A 135 0.99 18.08 -17.26
N LYS A 136 0.16 17.37 -16.50
CA LYS A 136 -1.29 17.55 -16.46
C LYS A 136 -1.66 18.40 -15.25
N ASP A 137 -2.77 19.13 -15.35
CA ASP A 137 -3.37 19.80 -14.20
C ASP A 137 -4.17 18.81 -13.35
N LYS A 138 -3.50 17.77 -12.86
CA LYS A 138 -4.05 16.75 -11.97
C LYS A 138 -3.18 16.65 -10.73
N ARG A 139 -3.84 16.52 -9.58
CA ARG A 139 -3.18 16.40 -8.28
C ARG A 139 -2.67 14.97 -8.06
N VAL A 140 -1.70 14.82 -7.17
CA VAL A 140 -1.14 13.52 -6.79
C VAL A 140 -2.00 12.76 -5.77
N SER A 141 -3.01 13.40 -5.18
CA SER A 141 -3.97 12.76 -4.26
C SER A 141 -5.43 13.03 -4.66
N LYS A 142 -6.33 12.13 -4.26
CA LYS A 142 -7.78 12.28 -4.36
C LYS A 142 -8.45 11.58 -3.16
N PHE A 143 -9.38 12.28 -2.54
CA PHE A 143 -10.26 11.81 -1.48
C PHE A 143 -11.70 12.02 -1.96
N THR A 144 -12.53 10.99 -1.91
CA THR A 144 -13.89 11.06 -2.46
C THR A 144 -14.87 10.38 -1.52
N LEU A 145 -15.92 11.11 -1.14
CA LEU A 145 -17.08 10.51 -0.47
C LEU A 145 -18.09 10.06 -1.52
N VAL A 146 -18.66 8.88 -1.31
CA VAL A 146 -19.70 8.31 -2.16
C VAL A 146 -20.84 7.87 -1.26
N GLU A 147 -22.06 8.33 -1.54
CA GLU A 147 -23.26 7.89 -0.84
C GLU A 147 -23.98 6.80 -1.63
N ASN A 148 -24.34 5.73 -0.95
CA ASN A 148 -25.31 4.74 -1.40
C ASN A 148 -26.59 4.91 -0.58
N THR A 149 -27.49 5.76 -1.06
CA THR A 149 -28.75 6.09 -0.38
C THR A 149 -29.68 4.90 -0.20
N ALA A 150 -29.61 3.90 -1.10
CA ALA A 150 -30.43 2.69 -1.02
C ALA A 150 -29.99 1.76 0.14
N LYS A 151 -28.76 1.89 0.62
CA LYS A 151 -28.17 1.07 1.69
C LYS A 151 -27.86 1.86 2.95
N ASP A 152 -28.11 3.17 2.97
CA ASP A 152 -27.74 4.08 4.07
C ASP A 152 -26.25 3.94 4.43
N GLU A 153 -25.41 3.92 3.39
CA GLU A 153 -23.97 3.66 3.47
C GLU A 153 -23.18 4.79 2.81
N ILE A 154 -22.05 5.17 3.42
CA ILE A 154 -21.07 6.08 2.84
C ILE A 154 -19.75 5.33 2.67
N MET A 155 -19.11 5.52 1.53
CA MET A 155 -17.77 5.03 1.25
C MET A 155 -16.81 6.22 1.06
N LEU A 156 -15.71 6.22 1.80
CA LEU A 156 -14.55 7.08 1.53
C LEU A 156 -13.56 6.32 0.65
N ILE A 157 -13.28 6.87 -0.53
CA ILE A 157 -12.20 6.42 -1.41
C ILE A 157 -11.03 7.38 -1.23
N ALA A 158 -9.89 6.88 -0.75
CA ALA A 158 -8.67 7.67 -0.59
C ALA A 158 -7.57 7.10 -1.49
N SER A 159 -7.00 7.93 -2.36
CA SER A 159 -6.06 7.53 -3.40
C SER A 159 -4.87 8.50 -3.49
N ILE A 160 -3.64 8.00 -3.43
CA ILE A 160 -2.42 8.82 -3.59
C ILE A 160 -1.48 8.13 -4.59
N CYS A 161 -0.92 8.92 -5.50
CA CYS A 161 -0.02 8.43 -6.55
C CYS A 161 1.23 7.77 -5.95
N HIS A 162 1.49 6.52 -6.36
CA HIS A 162 2.61 5.75 -5.82
C HIS A 162 3.98 6.38 -6.10
N ALA A 163 4.10 7.18 -7.16
CA ALA A 163 5.33 7.92 -7.47
C ALA A 163 5.73 8.95 -6.40
N VAL A 164 4.83 9.30 -5.47
CA VAL A 164 5.13 10.26 -4.39
C VAL A 164 4.86 9.74 -2.98
N SER A 165 4.35 8.52 -2.85
CA SER A 165 4.02 7.90 -1.57
C SER A 165 4.18 6.39 -1.64
N ASP A 166 4.83 5.81 -0.63
CA ASP A 166 4.69 4.40 -0.28
C ASP A 166 3.52 4.17 0.71
N GLY A 167 3.30 2.91 1.11
CA GLY A 167 2.24 2.56 2.05
C GLY A 167 2.33 3.34 3.37
N PHE A 168 3.54 3.55 3.89
CA PHE A 168 3.73 4.30 5.14
C PHE A 168 3.30 5.75 5.01
N THR A 169 3.76 6.44 3.95
CA THR A 169 3.40 7.84 3.67
C THR A 169 1.88 7.97 3.49
N TYR A 170 1.28 7.04 2.74
CA TYR A 170 -0.16 6.99 2.53
C TYR A 170 -0.93 6.90 3.85
N TYR A 171 -0.57 5.94 4.71
CA TYR A 171 -1.30 5.72 5.97
C TYR A 171 -1.03 6.81 7.02
N LYS A 172 0.10 7.51 6.96
CA LYS A 172 0.32 8.74 7.74
C LYS A 172 -0.66 9.84 7.36
N ILE A 173 -0.86 10.09 6.06
CA ILE A 173 -1.85 11.08 5.61
C ILE A 173 -3.27 10.63 5.97
N LEU A 174 -3.58 9.35 5.77
CA LEU A 174 -4.89 8.80 6.12
C LEU A 174 -5.17 8.90 7.63
N SER A 175 -4.17 8.67 8.49
CA SER A 175 -4.37 8.80 9.94
C SER A 175 -4.58 10.23 10.42
N MET A 176 -4.01 11.23 9.72
CA MET A 176 -4.26 12.63 10.02
C MET A 176 -5.72 13.04 9.76
N LEU A 177 -6.45 12.31 8.91
CA LEU A 177 -7.89 12.55 8.69
C LEU A 177 -8.74 12.21 9.91
N THR A 178 -8.30 11.29 10.77
CA THR A 178 -9.01 10.98 12.02
C THR A 178 -8.98 12.21 12.93
N GLU A 179 -10.15 12.59 13.43
CA GLU A 179 -10.26 13.67 14.40
C GLU A 179 -9.53 13.31 15.70
N GLY A 180 -8.84 14.28 16.30
CA GLY A 180 -8.03 14.06 17.50
C GLY A 180 -6.61 13.53 17.25
N ASN A 181 -6.32 12.96 16.07
CA ASN A 181 -4.95 12.61 15.71
C ASN A 181 -4.10 13.88 15.45
N ASP A 182 -2.79 13.79 15.64
CA ASP A 182 -1.90 14.91 15.33
C ASP A 182 -1.71 15.09 13.82
N ILE A 183 -1.84 16.32 13.34
CA ILE A 183 -1.40 16.70 11.99
C ILE A 183 0.07 17.10 12.10
N SER A 184 0.95 16.21 11.64
CA SER A 184 2.40 16.47 11.63
C SER A 184 2.90 16.74 10.20
N PRO A 185 3.87 17.63 10.03
CA PRO A 185 4.49 17.87 8.74
C PRO A 185 5.36 16.68 8.36
N LEU A 186 5.28 16.26 7.09
CA LEU A 186 6.19 15.31 6.48
C LEU A 186 7.12 16.04 5.51
N SER A 187 8.42 15.76 5.62
CA SER A 187 9.42 16.24 4.69
C SER A 187 9.23 15.58 3.33
N PHE A 188 8.79 16.36 2.34
CA PHE A 188 8.78 15.92 0.95
C PHE A 188 10.15 16.06 0.27
N ARG A 189 11.19 16.53 0.97
CA ARG A 189 12.54 16.60 0.41
C ARG A 189 13.09 15.19 0.22
N ARG A 190 13.51 14.87 -1.01
CA ARG A 190 14.01 13.56 -1.41
C ARG A 190 15.45 13.40 -1.00
N LYS A 191 15.75 12.24 -0.45
CA LYS A 191 17.12 11.82 -0.09
C LYS A 191 17.66 11.02 -1.26
N HIS A 192 18.30 11.69 -2.21
CA HIS A 192 18.72 11.04 -3.47
C HIS A 192 19.78 9.96 -3.26
N GLU A 193 20.48 9.96 -2.13
CA GLU A 193 21.35 8.88 -1.66
C GLU A 193 20.57 7.62 -1.20
N PHE A 194 19.24 7.66 -1.18
CA PHE A 194 18.41 6.55 -0.71
C PHE A 194 18.60 5.27 -1.53
N SER A 195 18.75 5.37 -2.86
CA SER A 195 18.94 4.19 -3.69
C SER A 195 20.23 3.43 -3.33
N GLU A 196 21.31 4.15 -3.04
CA GLU A 196 22.58 3.55 -2.61
C GLU A 196 22.44 2.89 -1.23
N LYS A 197 21.81 3.58 -0.27
CA LYS A 197 21.58 3.02 1.07
C LYS A 197 20.59 1.87 1.10
N MET A 198 19.62 1.87 0.20
CA MET A 198 18.73 0.74 0.00
C MET A 198 19.48 -0.47 -0.55
N GLU A 199 20.37 -0.30 -1.53
CA GLU A 199 21.23 -1.38 -2.03
C GLU A 199 22.13 -1.94 -0.92
N GLU A 200 22.77 -1.07 -0.12
CA GLU A 200 23.53 -1.49 1.06
C GLU A 200 22.67 -2.27 2.07
N ALA A 201 21.41 -1.87 2.26
CA ALA A 201 20.51 -2.48 3.22
C ALA A 201 20.00 -3.87 2.81
N ILE A 202 19.77 -4.12 1.52
CA ILE A 202 19.27 -5.43 1.05
C ILE A 202 20.37 -6.36 0.52
N GLY A 203 21.54 -5.81 0.20
CA GLY A 203 22.64 -6.53 -0.44
C GLY A 203 22.66 -6.34 -1.96
N ALA A 204 23.86 -6.14 -2.50
CA ALA A 204 24.06 -5.86 -3.92
C ALA A 204 23.59 -7.00 -4.85
N GLU A 205 23.69 -8.26 -4.42
CA GLU A 205 23.22 -9.40 -5.23
C GLU A 205 21.70 -9.42 -5.33
N GLU A 206 21.01 -9.23 -4.20
CA GLU A 206 19.56 -9.13 -4.08
C GLU A 206 19.02 -7.93 -4.87
N PHE A 207 19.65 -6.76 -4.72
CA PHE A 207 19.28 -5.54 -5.45
C PHE A 207 19.47 -5.71 -6.96
N LYS A 208 20.61 -6.28 -7.38
CA LYS A 208 20.85 -6.57 -8.80
C LYS A 208 19.85 -7.56 -9.37
N LEU A 209 19.43 -8.55 -8.57
CA LEU A 209 18.42 -9.51 -9.01
C LEU A 209 17.06 -8.85 -9.20
N SER A 210 16.61 -8.08 -8.21
CA SER A 210 15.30 -7.39 -8.22
C SER A 210 15.18 -6.34 -9.32
N THR A 211 16.31 -5.80 -9.77
CA THR A 211 16.37 -4.82 -10.87
C THR A 211 16.79 -5.44 -12.22
N SER A 212 17.01 -6.77 -12.27
CA SER A 212 17.54 -7.41 -13.47
C SER A 212 16.50 -7.58 -14.58
N THR A 213 16.96 -7.45 -15.83
CA THR A 213 16.18 -7.84 -17.01
C THR A 213 15.77 -9.31 -16.98
N GLY A 214 16.58 -10.18 -16.36
CA GLY A 214 16.25 -11.60 -16.19
C GLY A 214 14.99 -11.83 -15.35
N MET A 215 14.81 -11.05 -14.29
CA MET A 215 13.58 -11.08 -13.48
C MET A 215 12.39 -10.62 -14.32
N LEU A 216 12.52 -9.47 -15.00
CA LEU A 216 11.46 -8.97 -15.89
C LEU A 216 11.03 -10.02 -16.93
N LEU A 217 12.00 -10.62 -17.63
CA LEU A 217 11.75 -11.65 -18.64
C LEU A 217 11.04 -12.88 -18.06
N SER A 218 11.35 -13.24 -16.81
CA SER A 218 10.70 -14.36 -16.13
C SER A 218 9.25 -14.07 -15.72
N MET A 219 8.86 -12.80 -15.59
CA MET A 219 7.49 -12.38 -15.29
C MET A 219 6.62 -12.23 -16.56
N LEU A 220 7.22 -12.12 -17.75
CA LEU A 220 6.48 -11.95 -19.01
C LEU A 220 5.45 -13.06 -19.28
N PRO A 221 5.74 -14.37 -19.11
CA PRO A 221 4.74 -15.42 -19.34
C PRO A 221 3.49 -15.25 -18.48
N THR A 222 3.65 -14.85 -17.21
CA THR A 222 2.52 -14.59 -16.29
C THR A 222 1.75 -13.31 -16.66
N MET A 223 2.41 -12.31 -17.23
CA MET A 223 1.76 -11.08 -17.69
C MET A 223 0.93 -11.28 -18.97
N ILE A 224 1.34 -12.22 -19.84
CA ILE A 224 0.67 -12.51 -21.12
C ILE A 224 -0.45 -13.54 -20.93
N CYS A 225 -0.19 -14.65 -20.22
CA CYS A 225 -1.16 -15.72 -19.98
C CYS A 225 -1.99 -15.46 -18.72
N LYS A 226 -2.74 -14.35 -18.70
CA LYS A 226 -3.51 -13.93 -17.52
C LYS A 226 -4.68 -14.87 -17.23
N SER A 227 -4.70 -15.45 -16.04
CA SER A 227 -5.93 -15.99 -15.44
C SER A 227 -6.55 -14.92 -14.54
N PRO A 228 -7.89 -14.80 -14.45
CA PRO A 228 -8.52 -13.94 -13.45
C PRO A 228 -7.99 -14.28 -12.05
N ALA A 229 -7.57 -13.27 -11.30
CA ALA A 229 -7.13 -13.49 -9.93
C ALA A 229 -8.35 -13.77 -9.05
N TYR A 230 -8.28 -14.90 -8.35
CA TYR A 230 -9.13 -15.22 -7.22
C TYR A 230 -8.71 -14.37 -6.02
N CYS A 231 -9.67 -13.70 -5.40
CA CYS A 231 -9.44 -12.77 -4.30
C CYS A 231 -10.18 -13.24 -3.06
N HIS A 232 -9.51 -13.26 -1.92
CA HIS A 232 -10.10 -13.72 -0.67
C HIS A 232 -9.51 -12.94 0.51
N ALA A 233 -10.36 -12.40 1.37
CA ALA A 233 -9.92 -11.70 2.58
C ALA A 233 -10.40 -12.41 3.85
N ARG A 234 -9.49 -12.62 4.80
CA ARG A 234 -9.78 -13.28 6.07
C ARG A 234 -9.29 -12.42 7.23
N PHE A 235 -10.08 -12.37 8.30
CA PHE A 235 -9.58 -11.85 9.57
C PHE A 235 -8.44 -12.73 10.07
N VAL A 236 -7.51 -12.15 10.81
CA VAL A 236 -6.43 -12.89 11.47
C VAL A 236 -6.93 -13.38 12.83
N ASP A 237 -6.84 -14.69 13.08
CA ASP A 237 -7.20 -15.29 14.37
C ASP A 237 -6.14 -14.92 15.43
N SER A 238 -6.51 -14.00 16.32
CA SER A 238 -5.64 -13.47 17.37
C SER A 238 -5.21 -14.54 18.38
N ASP A 239 -6.09 -15.49 18.70
CA ASP A 239 -5.80 -16.57 19.64
C ASP A 239 -4.84 -17.58 19.03
N GLN A 240 -5.01 -17.91 17.74
CA GLN A 240 -4.06 -18.77 17.02
C GLN A 240 -2.71 -18.09 16.86
N VAL A 241 -2.67 -16.78 16.55
CA VAL A 241 -1.42 -16.00 16.54
C VAL A 241 -0.73 -16.07 17.90
N LYS A 242 -1.48 -15.88 19.00
CA LYS A 242 -0.93 -15.95 20.36
C LYS A 242 -0.31 -17.32 20.64
N ARG A 243 -1.02 -18.41 20.34
CA ARG A 243 -0.50 -19.79 20.49
C ARG A 243 0.78 -20.02 19.68
N ILE A 244 0.82 -19.59 18.42
CA ILE A 244 2.01 -19.74 17.56
C ILE A 244 3.20 -18.95 18.12
N LYS A 245 2.98 -17.73 18.65
CA LYS A 245 4.05 -16.95 19.30
C LYS A 245 4.58 -17.65 20.55
N GLU A 246 3.70 -18.20 21.37
CA GLU A 246 4.07 -18.96 22.58
C GLU A 246 4.84 -20.25 22.25
N GLU A 247 4.47 -20.95 21.18
CA GLU A 247 5.21 -22.11 20.67
C GLU A 247 6.59 -21.72 20.14
N ALA A 248 6.68 -20.63 19.37
CA ALA A 248 7.94 -20.13 18.85
C ALA A 248 8.92 -19.74 19.97
N MET A 249 8.42 -19.09 21.02
CA MET A 249 9.22 -18.78 22.21
C MET A 249 9.72 -20.03 22.92
N ARG A 250 8.93 -21.11 22.97
CA ARG A 250 9.35 -22.39 23.59
C ARG A 250 10.43 -23.13 22.78
N ARG A 251 10.48 -22.96 21.45
CA ARG A 251 11.47 -23.61 20.58
C ARG A 251 12.81 -22.89 20.52
N THR A 252 12.84 -21.61 20.89
CA THR A 252 14.05 -20.80 20.84
C THR A 252 14.76 -20.83 22.19
N SER A 253 16.09 -20.92 22.19
CA SER A 253 16.88 -20.80 23.43
C SER A 253 16.63 -19.42 24.05
N PRO A 254 16.62 -19.27 25.39
CA PRO A 254 16.54 -17.96 26.05
C PRO A 254 17.58 -16.95 25.53
N SER A 255 18.75 -17.43 25.09
CA SER A 255 19.84 -16.61 24.54
C SER A 255 19.62 -16.12 23.09
N THR A 256 18.65 -16.68 22.37
CA THR A 256 18.30 -16.34 20.97
C THR A 256 16.81 -16.07 20.81
N SER A 257 16.10 -15.86 21.92
CA SER A 257 14.65 -15.69 21.95
C SER A 257 14.31 -14.34 21.36
N PHE A 258 13.87 -14.35 20.10
CA PHE A 258 13.23 -13.21 19.49
C PHE A 258 11.74 -13.48 19.40
N ALA A 259 10.94 -12.58 19.98
CA ALA A 259 9.49 -12.67 19.86
C ALA A 259 9.09 -12.45 18.39
N CYS A 260 8.52 -13.50 17.77
CA CYS A 260 7.94 -13.40 16.44
C CYS A 260 6.75 -12.43 16.44
N SER A 261 6.68 -11.58 15.42
CA SER A 261 5.50 -10.76 15.16
C SER A 261 4.42 -11.55 14.43
N THR A 262 3.22 -10.98 14.40
CA THR A 262 2.13 -11.47 13.56
C THR A 262 2.52 -11.45 12.07
N ASN A 263 3.27 -10.44 11.63
CA ASN A 263 3.80 -10.35 10.27
C ASN A 263 4.70 -11.54 9.93
N ASP A 264 5.60 -11.93 10.83
CA ASP A 264 6.52 -13.06 10.61
C ASP A 264 5.75 -14.38 10.40
N ILE A 265 4.67 -14.57 11.16
CA ILE A 265 3.78 -15.73 11.04
C ILE A 265 3.05 -15.73 9.69
N LEU A 266 2.45 -14.61 9.32
CA LEU A 266 1.69 -14.49 8.07
C LEU A 266 2.58 -14.63 6.83
N VAL A 267 3.79 -14.07 6.86
CA VAL A 267 4.80 -14.23 5.80
C VAL A 267 5.22 -15.68 5.70
N SER A 268 5.59 -16.31 6.82
CA SER A 268 6.01 -17.71 6.82
C SER A 268 4.94 -18.62 6.21
N THR A 269 3.70 -18.54 6.69
CA THR A 269 2.61 -19.41 6.23
C THR A 269 2.23 -19.14 4.77
N PHE A 270 2.16 -17.87 4.34
CA PHE A 270 1.91 -17.52 2.95
C PHE A 270 2.96 -18.11 2.00
N VAL A 271 4.26 -17.92 2.28
CA VAL A 271 5.35 -18.43 1.42
C VAL A 271 5.34 -19.96 1.36
N GLN A 272 5.01 -20.65 2.46
CA GLN A 272 4.88 -22.10 2.44
C GLN A 272 3.71 -22.58 1.56
N SER A 273 2.61 -21.83 1.51
CA SER A 273 1.37 -22.24 0.84
C SER A 273 1.35 -21.99 -0.66
N ILE A 274 2.09 -21.01 -1.17
CA ILE A 274 2.10 -20.73 -2.62
C ILE A 274 3.16 -21.56 -3.36
N PRO A 275 3.07 -21.71 -4.70
CA PRO A 275 4.08 -22.41 -5.49
C PRO A 275 5.30 -21.55 -5.83
N ALA A 276 5.38 -20.32 -5.31
CA ALA A 276 6.52 -19.43 -5.51
C ALA A 276 7.80 -20.02 -4.93
N ASN A 277 8.91 -19.78 -5.63
CA ASN A 277 10.26 -20.08 -5.15
C ASN A 277 11.02 -18.83 -4.73
N LEU A 278 10.54 -17.65 -5.11
CA LEU A 278 10.99 -16.34 -4.64
C LEU A 278 9.78 -15.52 -4.23
N VAL A 279 9.84 -14.90 -3.06
CA VAL A 279 8.78 -14.02 -2.55
C VAL A 279 9.38 -12.71 -2.12
N PHE A 280 8.83 -11.60 -2.61
CA PHE A 280 9.18 -10.26 -2.15
C PHE A 280 8.33 -9.93 -0.93
N MET A 281 8.97 -9.66 0.21
CA MET A 281 8.30 -9.06 1.36
C MET A 281 8.67 -7.58 1.40
N ALA A 282 7.69 -6.70 1.16
CA ALA A 282 7.92 -5.27 1.29
C ALA A 282 8.27 -4.90 2.74
N ILE A 283 9.23 -3.99 2.90
CA ILE A 283 9.67 -3.46 4.19
C ILE A 283 9.83 -1.94 4.11
N ASN A 284 9.35 -1.26 5.14
CA ASN A 284 9.65 0.16 5.35
C ASN A 284 11.08 0.31 5.88
N LEU A 285 11.92 1.09 5.21
CA LEU A 285 13.31 1.36 5.60
C LEU A 285 13.48 2.56 6.53
N ARG A 286 12.42 3.34 6.78
CA ARG A 286 12.45 4.41 7.79
C ARG A 286 12.83 3.83 9.15
N GLU A 287 13.71 4.53 9.86
CA GLU A 287 14.30 4.10 11.14
C GLU A 287 15.12 2.80 11.08
N ARG A 288 15.35 2.23 9.88
CA ARG A 288 16.21 1.05 9.67
C ARG A 288 17.53 1.40 9.01
N ILE A 289 17.55 2.47 8.23
CA ILE A 289 18.75 3.08 7.67
C ILE A 289 18.87 4.50 8.19
N SER A 290 20.09 4.98 8.40
CA SER A 290 20.36 6.27 9.09
C SER A 290 19.80 7.49 8.37
N ILE A 291 19.60 7.40 7.05
CA ILE A 291 19.12 8.52 6.26
C ILE A 291 17.60 8.64 6.25
N ALA A 292 16.81 7.59 6.53
CA ALA A 292 15.36 7.62 6.36
C ALA A 292 14.63 7.58 7.71
N THR A 293 13.64 8.44 7.88
CA THR A 293 12.95 8.68 9.14
C THR A 293 11.44 8.64 8.96
N ASN A 294 10.71 8.46 10.06
CA ASN A 294 9.24 8.45 10.08
C ASN A 294 8.58 9.79 9.69
N THR A 295 9.36 10.84 9.46
CA THR A 295 8.90 12.15 8.97
C THR A 295 9.09 12.33 7.46
N ASP A 296 9.69 11.38 6.74
CA ASP A 296 9.92 11.51 5.30
C ASP A 296 8.70 11.05 4.48
N ALA A 297 8.18 11.95 3.63
CA ALA A 297 7.19 11.65 2.60
C ALA A 297 7.86 11.24 1.29
N GLY A 298 7.41 10.14 0.72
CA GLY A 298 7.99 9.56 -0.50
C GLY A 298 8.06 8.04 -0.43
N ASN A 299 8.82 7.44 -1.33
CA ASN A 299 9.07 6.01 -1.35
C ASN A 299 10.36 5.68 -0.61
N TYR A 300 10.24 5.23 0.64
CA TYR A 300 11.34 4.78 1.48
C TYR A 300 11.13 3.32 1.92
N GLU A 301 10.65 2.51 0.99
CA GLU A 301 10.47 1.07 1.14
C GLU A 301 11.32 0.29 0.14
N THR A 302 11.51 -0.99 0.43
CA THR A 302 12.13 -1.96 -0.47
C THR A 302 11.53 -3.34 -0.23
N ALA A 303 12.07 -4.38 -0.85
CA ALA A 303 11.66 -5.74 -0.58
C ALA A 303 12.82 -6.66 -0.19
N ILE A 304 12.61 -7.47 0.84
CA ILE A 304 13.47 -8.62 1.13
C ILE A 304 13.01 -9.80 0.27
N LEU A 305 13.95 -10.47 -0.38
CA LEU A 305 13.67 -11.70 -1.10
C LEU A 305 13.73 -12.89 -0.15
N TYR A 306 12.67 -13.69 -0.17
CA TYR A 306 12.56 -14.92 0.58
C TYR A 306 12.35 -16.13 -0.34
N ASP A 307 12.79 -17.28 0.14
CA ASP A 307 12.45 -18.60 -0.40
C ASP A 307 11.81 -19.48 0.69
N LYS A 308 11.25 -20.62 0.30
CA LYS A 308 10.57 -21.52 1.23
C LYS A 308 11.44 -22.02 2.39
N LYS A 309 12.75 -22.16 2.19
CA LYS A 309 13.63 -22.64 3.25
C LYS A 309 13.88 -21.52 4.26
N SER A 310 14.14 -20.30 3.78
CA SER A 310 14.35 -19.12 4.61
C SER A 310 13.11 -18.67 5.40
N THR A 311 11.92 -19.11 5.00
CA THR A 311 10.63 -18.79 5.67
C THR A 311 9.92 -20.02 6.22
N LYS A 312 10.65 -21.13 6.42
CA LYS A 312 10.07 -22.38 6.91
C LYS A 312 9.36 -22.20 8.26
N THR A 313 9.86 -21.28 9.07
CA THR A 313 9.26 -20.93 10.37
C THR A 313 9.17 -19.40 10.53
N PRO A 314 8.23 -18.89 11.33
CA PRO A 314 8.15 -17.47 11.68
C PRO A 314 9.48 -16.93 12.27
N GLU A 315 10.16 -17.75 13.07
CA GLU A 315 11.45 -17.44 13.69
C GLU A 315 12.53 -17.17 12.64
N SER A 316 12.52 -17.89 11.52
CA SER A 316 13.47 -17.67 10.42
C SER A 316 13.25 -16.31 9.74
N VAL A 317 11.98 -15.89 9.59
CA VAL A 317 11.65 -14.54 9.06
C VAL A 317 12.13 -13.47 10.04
N ARG A 318 11.85 -13.65 11.33
CA ARG A 318 12.29 -12.74 12.39
C ARG A 318 13.81 -12.62 12.46
N ALA A 319 14.53 -13.74 12.40
CA ALA A 319 15.99 -13.78 12.42
C ALA A 319 16.59 -13.06 11.20
N SER A 320 16.00 -13.21 10.01
CA SER A 320 16.40 -12.47 8.80
C SER A 320 16.30 -10.94 9.00
N LEU A 321 15.22 -10.47 9.64
CA LEU A 321 15.00 -9.04 9.91
C LEU A 321 15.89 -8.47 11.03
N GLN A 322 16.30 -9.30 11.99
CA GLN A 322 17.13 -8.89 13.12
C GLN A 322 18.62 -9.13 12.94
N GLY A 323 19.02 -9.86 11.88
CA GLY A 323 20.43 -10.09 11.55
C GLY A 323 21.23 -8.84 11.19
N GLY A 324 20.58 -7.68 11.11
CA GLY A 324 21.20 -6.42 10.72
C GLY A 324 21.27 -6.25 9.21
N LEU A 325 21.93 -5.17 8.79
CA LEU A 325 22.17 -4.87 7.38
C LEU A 325 23.49 -5.52 6.91
N PRO A 326 23.56 -6.03 5.66
CA PRO A 326 22.43 -6.23 4.76
C PRO A 326 21.49 -7.33 5.28
N TYR A 327 20.19 -7.20 5.00
CA TYR A 327 19.21 -8.23 5.32
C TYR A 327 19.53 -9.52 4.55
N LYS A 328 19.70 -10.63 5.26
CA LYS A 328 20.06 -11.93 4.66
C LYS A 328 18.98 -12.95 4.91
N ARG A 329 18.67 -13.72 3.86
CA ARG A 329 17.89 -14.96 4.01
C ARG A 329 18.54 -15.86 5.05
N PHE A 330 17.73 -16.38 5.97
CA PHE A 330 18.21 -17.15 7.12
C PHE A 330 19.11 -18.35 6.76
N ASN A 331 18.87 -19.01 5.63
CA ASN A 331 19.65 -20.14 5.15
C ASN A 331 20.93 -19.76 4.37
N GLY A 332 21.04 -18.52 3.89
CA GLY A 332 22.16 -18.07 3.06
C GLY A 332 22.29 -18.79 1.71
N ASP A 333 21.25 -19.50 1.24
CA ASP A 333 21.29 -20.19 -0.05
C ASP A 333 21.54 -19.18 -1.19
N PRO A 334 22.36 -19.48 -2.21
CA PRO A 334 22.62 -18.53 -3.29
C PRO A 334 21.34 -18.21 -4.09
N LEU A 335 21.26 -16.99 -4.61
CA LEU A 335 20.17 -16.57 -5.50
C LEU A 335 20.14 -17.42 -6.79
N PRO A 336 18.96 -17.63 -7.40
CA PRO A 336 18.87 -18.41 -8.63
C PRO A 336 19.64 -17.73 -9.78
N LYS A 337 20.52 -18.49 -10.43
CA LYS A 337 21.26 -18.05 -11.63
C LYS A 337 20.36 -18.01 -12.86
N ARG A 338 20.81 -17.34 -13.93
CA ARG A 338 20.07 -17.01 -15.18
C ARG A 338 18.98 -18.03 -15.60
N LEU A 339 19.33 -19.29 -15.89
CA LEU A 339 18.34 -20.29 -16.37
C LEU A 339 17.30 -20.66 -15.31
N LYS A 340 17.69 -20.73 -14.03
CA LYS A 340 16.77 -20.98 -12.91
C LYS A 340 15.89 -19.76 -12.65
N LEU A 341 16.43 -18.55 -12.82
CA LEU A 341 15.69 -17.30 -12.71
C LEU A 341 14.54 -17.23 -13.73
N LEU A 342 14.80 -17.58 -15.00
CA LEU A 342 13.77 -17.62 -16.05
C LEU A 342 12.63 -18.62 -15.77
N ARG A 343 12.82 -19.58 -14.87
CA ARG A 343 11.82 -20.57 -14.44
C ARG A 343 11.26 -20.28 -13.04
N SER A 344 11.64 -19.15 -12.46
CA SER A 344 11.21 -18.80 -11.10
C SER A 344 9.75 -18.36 -11.07
N LYS A 345 9.10 -18.68 -9.96
CA LYS A 345 7.74 -18.28 -9.66
C LYS A 345 7.79 -17.32 -8.51
N TYR A 346 7.11 -16.19 -8.68
CA TYR A 346 7.16 -15.11 -7.71
C TYR A 346 5.94 -15.12 -6.80
N GLY A 347 6.06 -14.44 -5.68
CA GLY A 347 4.94 -13.97 -4.89
C GLY A 347 5.32 -12.64 -4.24
N ILE A 348 4.32 -11.90 -3.77
CA ILE A 348 4.55 -10.68 -3.01
C ILE A 348 3.70 -10.71 -1.75
N ILE A 349 4.28 -10.26 -0.65
CA ILE A 349 3.52 -9.94 0.56
C ILE A 349 3.91 -8.55 1.05
N THR A 350 2.90 -7.76 1.38
CA THR A 350 3.06 -6.40 1.90
C THR A 350 2.29 -6.25 3.19
N ASN A 351 2.72 -5.31 4.04
CA ASN A 351 2.06 -5.04 5.31
C ASN A 351 1.68 -3.56 5.39
N TRP A 352 0.37 -3.33 5.38
CA TRP A 352 -0.30 -2.03 5.40
C TRP A 352 -0.92 -1.74 6.78
N ALA A 353 -0.69 -2.61 7.77
CA ALA A 353 -1.12 -2.42 9.14
C ALA A 353 -0.12 -1.57 9.94
N PHE A 354 0.09 -0.33 9.49
CA PHE A 354 1.02 0.59 10.14
C PHE A 354 0.53 1.00 11.54
N PRO A 355 1.44 1.21 12.51
CA PRO A 355 1.08 1.71 13.84
C PRO A 355 0.39 3.08 13.82
N GLU A 356 0.59 3.88 12.77
CA GLU A 356 0.05 5.23 12.72
C GLU A 356 -1.39 5.32 12.31
N PHE A 357 -1.89 4.30 11.61
CA PHE A 357 -3.30 4.21 11.27
C PHE A 357 -3.93 3.08 12.08
N GLN A 358 -4.85 3.43 12.97
CA GLN A 358 -5.53 2.47 13.82
C GLN A 358 -6.90 2.05 13.25
N ALA A 359 -7.21 2.40 12.00
CA ALA A 359 -8.52 2.12 11.40
C ALA A 359 -9.69 2.64 12.26
N ASP A 360 -9.48 3.82 12.82
CA ASP A 360 -10.33 4.55 13.76
C ASP A 360 -10.94 5.82 13.16
N LEU A 361 -10.77 6.04 11.86
CA LEU A 361 -11.39 7.14 11.13
C LEU A 361 -12.91 7.06 11.27
N THR A 362 -13.53 8.13 11.75
CA THR A 362 -14.98 8.23 11.97
C THR A 362 -15.63 9.24 11.01
N LEU A 363 -16.91 9.01 10.70
CA LEU A 363 -17.81 9.99 10.10
C LEU A 363 -18.78 10.54 11.16
N ARG A 364 -19.72 11.40 10.75
CA ARG A 364 -20.70 12.01 11.65
C ARG A 364 -22.13 11.72 11.22
N THR A 365 -23.04 11.49 12.16
CA THR A 365 -24.50 11.46 11.92
C THR A 365 -25.06 12.88 11.78
N LYS A 366 -26.36 13.01 11.44
CA LYS A 366 -27.08 14.30 11.46
C LYS A 366 -27.14 14.95 12.85
N SER A 367 -27.09 14.16 13.93
CA SER A 367 -26.98 14.62 15.31
C SER A 367 -25.54 14.89 15.76
N ASN A 368 -24.58 14.82 14.84
CA ASN A 368 -23.14 14.99 15.06
C ASN A 368 -22.49 13.91 15.96
N GLU A 369 -23.10 12.72 16.05
CA GLU A 369 -22.52 11.55 16.72
C GLU A 369 -21.47 10.87 15.83
N GLU A 370 -20.48 10.22 16.44
CA GLU A 370 -19.43 9.50 15.71
C GLU A 370 -19.96 8.20 15.10
N VAL A 371 -19.67 8.01 13.81
CA VAL A 371 -19.94 6.78 13.09
C VAL A 371 -18.61 6.08 12.81
N PRO A 372 -18.31 4.94 13.46
CA PRO A 372 -17.08 4.22 13.21
C PRO A 372 -17.09 3.59 11.82
N MET A 373 -15.89 3.41 11.28
CA MET A 373 -15.68 2.63 10.07
C MET A 373 -16.07 1.16 10.29
N THR A 374 -16.92 0.63 9.40
CA THR A 374 -17.32 -0.78 9.39
C THR A 374 -16.24 -1.66 8.77
N LEU A 375 -15.66 -1.20 7.66
CA LEU A 375 -14.63 -1.93 6.93
C LEU A 375 -13.68 -0.96 6.22
N HIS A 376 -12.38 -1.17 6.41
CA HIS A 376 -11.28 -0.60 5.65
C HIS A 376 -10.71 -1.66 4.73
N LEU A 377 -10.49 -1.34 3.45
CA LEU A 377 -10.06 -2.32 2.46
C LEU A 377 -8.98 -1.74 1.53
N PRO A 378 -7.81 -2.38 1.40
CA PRO A 378 -6.86 -2.04 0.35
C PRO A 378 -7.44 -2.41 -1.01
N MET A 379 -7.36 -1.48 -1.98
CA MET A 379 -7.84 -1.70 -3.33
C MET A 379 -6.69 -2.12 -4.23
N MET A 380 -6.76 -3.34 -4.77
CA MET A 380 -5.91 -3.78 -5.87
C MET A 380 -6.74 -4.54 -6.89
N SER A 381 -6.75 -4.07 -8.13
CA SER A 381 -7.52 -4.72 -9.19
C SER A 381 -7.02 -6.15 -9.42
N PRO A 382 -7.93 -7.14 -9.41
CA PRO A 382 -7.57 -8.53 -9.73
C PRO A 382 -6.88 -8.67 -11.10
N SER A 383 -7.16 -7.76 -12.04
CA SER A 383 -6.56 -7.73 -13.38
C SER A 383 -5.08 -7.33 -13.42
N ASN A 384 -4.57 -6.75 -12.31
CA ASN A 384 -3.19 -6.33 -12.12
C ASN A 384 -2.36 -7.34 -11.31
N VAL A 385 -2.95 -8.47 -10.91
CA VAL A 385 -2.26 -9.49 -10.11
C VAL A 385 -1.70 -10.58 -11.03
N PHE A 386 -0.37 -10.64 -11.13
CA PHE A 386 0.33 -11.59 -12.03
C PHE A 386 0.86 -12.84 -11.32
N PHE A 387 0.97 -12.80 -10.00
CA PHE A 387 1.48 -13.87 -9.15
C PHE A 387 0.78 -13.78 -7.79
N PRO A 388 0.85 -14.83 -6.95
CA PRO A 388 0.27 -14.78 -5.62
C PRO A 388 0.71 -13.54 -4.84
N PHE A 389 -0.26 -12.80 -4.33
CA PHE A 389 -0.08 -11.55 -3.62
C PHE A 389 -0.84 -11.58 -2.30
N ALA A 390 -0.24 -11.04 -1.24
CA ALA A 390 -0.89 -10.85 0.04
C ALA A 390 -0.73 -9.42 0.56
N ILE A 391 -1.80 -8.84 1.10
CA ILE A 391 -1.78 -7.55 1.81
C ILE A 391 -2.28 -7.79 3.23
N ILE A 392 -1.45 -7.53 4.23
CA ILE A 392 -1.86 -7.49 5.64
C ILE A 392 -2.37 -6.09 5.94
N PHE A 393 -3.56 -5.93 6.50
CA PHE A 393 -4.16 -4.62 6.76
C PHE A 393 -5.05 -4.65 8.01
N LYS A 394 -5.36 -3.49 8.58
CA LYS A 394 -6.40 -3.37 9.63
C LYS A 394 -7.75 -3.20 8.95
N ALA A 395 -8.64 -4.17 9.11
CA ALA A 395 -9.97 -4.12 8.51
C ALA A 395 -10.91 -3.17 9.26
N ASN A 396 -10.68 -3.00 10.56
CA ASN A 396 -11.32 -2.02 11.42
C ASN A 396 -10.42 -1.81 12.65
N LYS A 397 -10.84 -0.97 13.60
CA LYS A 397 -10.06 -0.63 14.79
C LYS A 397 -9.62 -1.83 15.65
N ASP A 398 -10.39 -2.91 15.61
CA ASP A 398 -10.21 -4.06 16.51
C ASP A 398 -9.57 -5.26 15.82
N GLN A 399 -9.55 -5.29 14.48
CA GLN A 399 -9.26 -6.51 13.72
C GLN A 399 -8.23 -6.31 12.60
N LEU A 400 -7.20 -7.15 12.65
CA LEU A 400 -6.27 -7.35 11.56
C LEU A 400 -6.87 -8.35 10.55
N ALA A 401 -6.60 -8.14 9.26
CA ALA A 401 -7.00 -9.01 8.18
C ALA A 401 -5.85 -9.19 7.17
N ILE A 402 -6.02 -10.16 6.29
CA ILE A 402 -5.14 -10.42 5.16
C ILE A 402 -5.97 -10.63 3.89
N LEU A 403 -5.64 -9.90 2.83
CA LEU A 403 -6.21 -10.05 1.49
C LEU A 403 -5.23 -10.87 0.65
N TYR A 404 -5.68 -12.03 0.20
CA TYR A 404 -4.95 -12.89 -0.73
C TYR A 404 -5.49 -12.73 -2.15
N MET A 405 -4.60 -12.66 -3.13
CA MET A 405 -4.94 -12.59 -4.54
C MET A 405 -4.02 -13.51 -5.35
N GLY A 406 -4.56 -14.26 -6.30
CA GLY A 406 -3.76 -15.11 -7.18
C GLY A 406 -4.62 -16.03 -8.02
N SER A 407 -4.03 -16.83 -8.91
CA SER A 407 -4.82 -17.83 -9.63
C SER A 407 -5.37 -18.89 -8.66
N LYS A 408 -6.53 -19.48 -8.94
CA LYS A 408 -7.08 -20.60 -8.14
C LYS A 408 -6.13 -21.81 -8.05
N LYS A 409 -5.16 -21.91 -8.97
CA LYS A 409 -4.13 -22.95 -8.97
C LYS A 409 -2.99 -22.64 -7.99
N ASP A 410 -2.62 -21.37 -7.87
CA ASP A 410 -1.46 -20.95 -7.08
C ASP A 410 -1.84 -20.54 -5.65
N LEU A 411 -3.10 -20.20 -5.41
CA LEU A 411 -3.66 -19.82 -4.11
C LEU A 411 -4.81 -20.75 -3.72
N ASP A 412 -4.60 -21.53 -2.66
CA ASP A 412 -5.58 -22.46 -2.10
C ASP A 412 -5.72 -22.22 -0.60
N MET A 413 -6.92 -21.86 -0.15
CA MET A 413 -7.21 -21.56 1.25
C MET A 413 -7.01 -22.78 2.16
N LYS A 414 -7.32 -23.99 1.69
CA LYS A 414 -7.09 -25.21 2.48
C LYS A 414 -5.60 -25.45 2.70
N LYS A 415 -4.77 -25.06 1.74
CA LYS A 415 -3.32 -25.14 1.84
C LYS A 415 -2.73 -24.05 2.74
N LEU A 416 -3.37 -22.88 2.84
CA LEU A 416 -3.03 -21.88 3.85
C LEU A 416 -3.33 -22.42 5.26
N GLU A 417 -4.54 -22.94 5.47
CA GLU A 417 -4.97 -23.51 6.75
C GLU A 417 -4.10 -24.72 7.16
N SER A 418 -3.79 -25.63 6.23
CA SER A 418 -2.95 -26.81 6.52
C SER A 418 -1.50 -26.48 6.84
N ASN A 419 -1.00 -25.35 6.33
CA ASN A 419 0.32 -24.81 6.70
C ASN A 419 0.27 -23.93 7.96
N GLY A 420 -0.86 -23.90 8.68
CA GLY A 420 -1.00 -23.22 9.96
C GLY A 420 -1.20 -21.71 9.84
N ALA A 421 -1.69 -21.20 8.71
CA ALA A 421 -2.08 -19.80 8.59
C ALA A 421 -3.16 -19.46 9.64
N PRO A 422 -2.99 -18.41 10.47
CA PRO A 422 -3.94 -18.07 11.51
C PRO A 422 -5.14 -17.30 10.96
N LEU A 423 -6.02 -18.01 10.24
CA LEU A 423 -7.13 -17.43 9.51
C LEU A 423 -8.45 -17.60 10.28
N GLY A 424 -9.07 -16.47 10.64
CA GLY A 424 -10.42 -16.41 11.19
C GLY A 424 -11.49 -16.47 10.10
N ALA A 425 -12.64 -15.83 10.34
CA ALA A 425 -13.75 -15.76 9.38
C ALA A 425 -13.41 -14.93 8.12
N SER A 426 -14.23 -15.06 7.07
CA SER A 426 -14.20 -14.15 5.92
C SER A 426 -14.41 -12.72 6.39
N VAL A 427 -13.65 -11.76 5.85
CA VAL A 427 -13.87 -10.33 6.12
C VAL A 427 -15.27 -9.91 5.69
N ASN A 428 -15.73 -10.45 4.55
CA ASN A 428 -17.09 -10.29 4.06
C ASN A 428 -17.40 -11.43 3.07
N GLU A 429 -18.34 -12.30 3.40
CA GLU A 429 -18.64 -13.49 2.58
C GLU A 429 -19.20 -13.14 1.20
N LYS A 430 -20.00 -12.08 1.08
CA LYS A 430 -20.60 -11.66 -0.19
C LYS A 430 -19.56 -11.02 -1.11
N MET A 431 -18.70 -10.18 -0.56
CA MET A 431 -17.67 -9.45 -1.32
C MET A 431 -16.59 -10.39 -1.89
N PHE A 432 -16.32 -11.52 -1.23
CA PHE A 432 -15.26 -12.46 -1.57
C PHE A 432 -15.79 -13.88 -1.92
N SER A 433 -16.99 -14.00 -2.49
CA SER A 433 -17.65 -15.29 -2.75
C SER A 433 -17.16 -16.07 -4.00
N CYS A 434 -16.04 -15.68 -4.62
CA CYS A 434 -15.65 -16.11 -5.97
C CYS A 434 -15.21 -17.59 -6.15
#